data_AF-A0A6M3IYK2-F1
#
_entry.id   AF-A0A6M3IYK2-F1
#
_cell.length_a   1.000
_cell.length_b   1.000
_cell.length_c   1.000
_cell.angle_alpha   90.00
_cell.angle_beta   90.00
_cell.angle_gamma   90.00
#
_symmetry.space_group_name_H-M   'P 1'
#
loop_
_entity.id
_entity.type
_entity.pdbx_description
1 polymer ?
#
loop_
_entity_poly.entity_id
_entity_poly.type
_entity_poly.pdbx_seq_one_letter_code
_entity_poly.pdbx_strand_id
1 'polypeptide(L)' 'MKRHSVRQDPYWTRAKYAGTDRNGTPFVVGDQIFIYPACRGERSTIYAGEAAKTASAEFDAACFDEAEYNGGGW' A
#
# COMPACT_ATOMS: atom_id res chain seq x y z
N MET A 1 21.42 -4.90 15.77
CA MET A 1 20.77 -4.18 14.64
C MET A 1 20.11 -5.18 13.70
N LYS A 2 18.85 -5.56 13.95
CA LYS A 2 18.08 -6.33 12.98
C LYS A 2 17.39 -5.33 12.05
N ARG A 3 17.81 -5.34 10.79
CA ARG A 3 17.27 -4.50 9.73
C ARG A 3 15.76 -4.76 9.63
N HIS A 4 14.94 -3.76 9.96
CA HIS A 4 13.55 -3.75 9.51
C HIS A 4 13.59 -3.88 7.99
N SER A 5 13.02 -4.95 7.44
CA SER A 5 12.89 -5.13 6.01
C SER A 5 11.88 -4.10 5.49
N VAL A 6 12.39 -2.93 5.09
CA VAL A 6 11.69 -1.81 4.40
C VAL A 6 11.16 -2.21 3.00
N ARG A 7 10.89 -3.49 2.77
CA ARG A 7 10.68 -4.10 1.45
C ARG A 7 9.25 -4.63 1.27
N GLN A 8 8.32 -4.07 2.04
CA GLN A 8 6.91 -4.48 2.09
C GLN A 8 5.95 -3.28 2.23
N ASP A 9 6.44 -2.05 2.28
CA ASP A 9 5.57 -0.90 2.46
C ASP A 9 4.75 -0.63 1.19
N PRO A 10 3.48 -0.23 1.34
CA PRO A 10 2.64 0.16 0.23
C PRO A 10 3.20 1.42 -0.45
N TYR A 11 3.05 1.51 -1.77
CA TYR A 11 3.59 2.64 -2.51
C TYR A 11 2.69 3.07 -3.67
N TRP A 12 2.79 4.36 -3.99
CA TRP A 12 2.17 4.95 -5.16
C TRP A 12 3.01 4.70 -6.41
N THR A 13 2.36 4.34 -7.51
CA THR A 13 3.00 4.24 -8.81
C THR A 13 2.01 4.52 -9.95
N ARG A 14 2.49 4.53 -11.18
CA ARG A 14 1.64 4.58 -12.38
C ARG A 14 1.48 3.20 -12.97
N ALA A 15 0.25 2.84 -13.33
CA ALA A 15 -0.07 1.59 -13.97
C ALA A 15 0.70 1.43 -15.28
N LYS A 16 1.48 0.35 -15.40
CA LYS A 16 2.20 0.02 -16.63
C LYS A 16 1.37 -0.82 -17.60
N TYR A 17 0.32 -1.46 -17.08
CA TYR A 17 -0.60 -2.33 -17.80
C TYR A 17 -2.02 -1.96 -17.41
N ALA A 18 -2.98 -2.14 -18.32
CA ALA A 18 -4.39 -2.05 -17.97
C ALA A 18 -4.81 -3.32 -17.20
N GLY A 19 -5.76 -3.18 -16.29
CA GLY A 19 -6.21 -4.27 -15.46
C GLY A 19 -7.38 -3.90 -14.57
N THR A 20 -7.59 -4.71 -13.55
CA THR A 20 -8.65 -4.52 -12.57
C THR A 20 -8.04 -4.55 -11.18
N ASP A 21 -8.45 -3.60 -10.34
CA ASP A 21 -8.03 -3.53 -8.95
C ASP A 21 -8.70 -4.64 -8.11
N ARG A 22 -8.36 -4.71 -6.82
CA ARG A 22 -8.93 -5.71 -5.89
C ARG A 22 -10.46 -5.64 -5.76
N ASN A 23 -11.06 -4.48 -5.98
CA ASN A 23 -12.50 -4.23 -5.83
C ASN A 23 -13.27 -4.41 -7.15
N GLY A 24 -12.60 -4.79 -8.24
CA GLY A 24 -13.24 -4.88 -9.55
C GLY A 24 -13.21 -3.58 -10.36
N THR A 25 -12.53 -2.53 -9.87
CA THR A 25 -12.41 -1.25 -10.57
C THR A 25 -11.40 -1.37 -11.71
N PRO A 26 -11.77 -1.13 -12.97
CA PRO A 26 -10.82 -1.13 -14.07
C PRO A 26 -9.88 0.08 -13.97
N PHE A 27 -8.62 -0.11 -14.32
CA PHE A 27 -7.62 0.95 -14.47
C PHE A 27 -6.87 0.79 -15.79
N VAL A 28 -6.43 1.90 -16.36
CA VAL A 28 -5.70 1.94 -17.63
C VAL A 28 -4.23 2.27 -17.43
N VAL A 29 -3.43 2.05 -18.47
CA VAL A 29 -2.00 2.42 -18.46
C VAL A 29 -1.87 3.92 -18.23
N GLY A 30 -1.02 4.30 -17.28
CA GLY A 30 -0.79 5.69 -16.89
C GLY A 30 -1.59 6.14 -15.66
N ASP A 31 -2.62 5.39 -15.27
CA ASP A 31 -3.40 5.71 -14.06
C ASP A 31 -2.54 5.64 -12.81
N GLN A 32 -2.83 6.51 -11.84
CA GLN A 32 -2.21 6.48 -10.55
C GLN A 32 -2.83 5.37 -9.70
N ILE A 33 -2.00 4.43 -9.24
CA ILE A 33 -2.41 3.25 -8.47
C ILE A 33 -1.60 3.13 -7.19
N PHE A 34 -2.20 2.53 -6.16
CA PHE A 34 -1.55 2.24 -4.89
C PHE A 34 -1.36 0.73 -4.75
N ILE A 35 -0.14 0.29 -4.49
CA ILE A 35 0.24 -1.13 -4.48
C ILE A 35 0.68 -1.52 -3.08
N TYR A 36 0.04 -2.54 -2.51
CA TYR A 36 0.53 -3.29 -1.36
C TYR A 36 1.34 -4.49 -1.87
N PRO A 37 2.68 -4.46 -1.73
CA PRO A 37 3.51 -5.59 -2.13
C PRO A 37 3.18 -6.81 -1.25
N ALA A 38 3.06 -7.98 -1.87
CA ALA A 38 2.84 -9.21 -1.12
C ALA A 38 4.10 -9.68 -0.39
N CYS A 39 3.88 -10.32 0.76
CA CYS A 39 4.91 -11.07 1.48
C CYS A 39 4.98 -12.49 0.92
N ARG A 40 6.19 -13.03 0.74
CA ARG A 40 6.46 -14.47 0.48
C ARG A 40 5.51 -15.18 -0.52
N GLY A 41 5.54 -14.76 -1.78
CA GLY A 41 4.95 -15.54 -2.89
C GLY A 41 3.44 -15.39 -3.08
N GLU A 42 2.78 -14.52 -2.31
CA GLU A 42 1.41 -14.10 -2.57
C GLU A 42 1.34 -13.04 -3.68
N ARG A 43 0.14 -12.70 -4.16
CA ARG A 43 -0.07 -11.62 -5.13
C ARG A 43 -0.18 -10.27 -4.44
N SER A 44 0.55 -9.27 -4.95
CA SER A 44 0.41 -7.88 -4.52
C SER A 44 -1.02 -7.40 -4.72
N THR A 45 -1.54 -6.64 -3.76
CA THR A 45 -2.86 -6.01 -3.87
C THR A 45 -2.72 -4.64 -4.53
N ILE A 46 -3.60 -4.35 -5.49
CA ILE A 46 -3.62 -3.09 -6.23
C ILE A 46 -4.95 -2.40 -5.96
N TYR A 47 -4.89 -1.11 -5.66
CA TYR A 47 -6.03 -0.21 -5.54
C TYR A 47 -5.92 0.90 -6.59
N ALA A 48 -7.04 1.27 -7.21
CA ALA A 48 -7.12 2.34 -8.20
C ALA A 48 -8.14 3.41 -7.79
N GLY A 49 -7.99 4.62 -8.32
CA GLY A 49 -8.95 5.71 -8.13
C GLY A 49 -9.15 6.10 -6.65
N GLU A 50 -10.41 6.25 -6.22
CA GLU A 50 -10.76 6.64 -4.85
C GLU A 50 -10.31 5.59 -3.81
N ALA A 51 -10.41 4.30 -4.15
CA ALA A 51 -9.98 3.22 -3.25
C ALA A 51 -8.47 3.30 -2.96
N ALA A 52 -7.66 3.76 -3.91
CA ALA A 52 -6.23 3.99 -3.72
C ALA A 52 -5.95 5.08 -2.69
N LYS A 53 -6.73 6.18 -2.73
CA LYS A 53 -6.60 7.30 -1.78
C LYS A 53 -7.00 6.87 -0.38
N THR A 54 -8.12 6.16 -0.25
CA THR A 54 -8.57 5.63 1.05
C THR A 54 -7.53 4.69 1.64
N ALA A 55 -7.03 3.74 0.86
CA ALA A 55 -6.03 2.78 1.34
C ALA A 55 -4.72 3.46 1.77
N SER A 56 -4.26 4.49 1.04
CA SER A 56 -3.11 5.29 1.47
C SER A 56 -3.40 6.00 2.79
N ALA A 57 -4.55 6.66 2.92
CA ALA A 57 -4.91 7.37 4.14
C ALA A 57 -5.04 6.43 5.36
N GLU A 58 -5.58 5.22 5.16
CA GLU A 58 -5.63 4.18 6.21
C GLU A 58 -4.23 3.70 6.61
N PHE A 59 -3.30 3.55 5.66
CA PHE A 59 -1.91 3.20 5.97
C PHE A 59 -1.17 4.33 6.70
N ASP A 60 -1.31 5.57 6.23
CA ASP A 60 -0.75 6.75 6.90
C ASP A 60 -1.27 6.88 8.34
N ALA A 61 -2.57 6.63 8.56
CA ALA A 61 -3.18 6.63 9.90
C ALA A 61 -2.64 5.50 10.78
N ALA A 62 -2.51 4.28 10.24
CA ALA A 62 -1.96 3.13 10.97
C ALA A 62 -0.48 3.34 11.34
N CYS A 63 0.32 3.95 10.46
CA CYS A 63 1.71 4.29 10.74
C CYS A 63 1.83 5.37 11.83
N PHE A 64 0.87 6.30 11.89
CA PHE A 64 0.81 7.32 12.94
C PHE A 64 0.42 6.74 14.31
N ASP A 65 -0.49 5.76 14.35
CA ASP A 65 -0.91 5.07 15.58
C ASP A 65 0.21 4.16 16.16
N GLU A 66 0.98 3.46 15.32
CA GLU A 66 2.14 2.68 15.77
C GLU A 66 3.29 3.54 16.32
N ALA A 67 3.40 4.81 15.91
CA ALA A 67 4.41 5.73 16.45
C ALA A 67 4.15 6.08 17.93
N GLU A 68 2.89 6.06 18.38
CA GLU A 68 2.52 6.37 19.76
C GLU A 68 2.75 5.17 20.70
N TYR A 69 2.58 3.94 20.22
CA TYR A 69 2.76 2.73 21.05
C TYR A 69 4.23 2.39 21.36
N ASN A 70 5.20 2.80 20.54
CA ASN A 70 6.63 2.52 20.78
C ASN A 70 7.37 3.64 21.55
N GLY A 71 6.68 4.71 21.96
CA GLY A 71 7.23 5.80 22.76
C GLY A 71 7.07 5.63 24.29
N GLY A 72 6.35 4.60 24.73
CA GLY A 72 5.98 4.35 26.14
C GLY A 72 6.77 3.25 26.86
N GLY A 73 8.01 2.99 26.45
CA GLY A 73 8.88 2.01 27.14
C GLY A 73 9.54 2.62 28.37
N TRP A 74 9.09 2.21 29.56
CA TRP A 74 9.76 2.40 30.85
C TRP A 74 11.09 1.65 30.92
#